data_AF-A0A5N6JA49-F1
#
_entry.id   AF-A0A5N6JA49-F1
#
_cell.length_a   1.000
_cell.length_b   1.000
_cell.length_c   1.000
_cell.angle_alpha   90.00
_cell.angle_beta   90.00
_cell.angle_gamma   90.00
#
_symmetry.space_group_name_H-M   'P 1'
#
loop_
_entity.id
_entity.type
_entity.pdbx_description
1 polymer ?
#
loop_
_entity_poly.entity_id
_entity_poly.type
_entity_poly.pdbx_seq_one_letter_code
_entity_poly.pdbx_strand_id
1 'polypeptide(L)'
;MTRQGTVVFDLPGHASFVVDSPGLATGRITIVDFGSNGSVCASVSGRPWNMDQAMGFMQMGRLVSDIVDSSIGGPPQYNEPLDMDLPILNLLESTRQSNRFLHPAYCSRSNRDEWPRIIEQSAPGYLELEAQGREVEFELDHLLEIE
;
A
#
# COMPACT_ATOMS: atom_id res chain seq x y z
N MET A 1 -3.87 19.93 14.52
CA MET A 1 -5.31 19.83 14.18
C MET A 1 -6.01 21.06 14.76
N THR A 2 -6.64 21.90 13.92
CA THR A 2 -7.41 23.06 14.41
C THR A 2 -8.82 22.62 14.82
N ARG A 3 -9.48 23.46 15.62
CA ARG A 3 -10.85 23.25 16.14
C ARG A 3 -11.94 23.12 15.05
N GLN A 4 -11.58 23.35 13.78
CA GLN A 4 -12.45 23.24 12.61
C GLN A 4 -12.12 22.01 11.73
N GLY A 5 -11.20 21.14 12.17
CA GLY A 5 -10.78 19.96 11.40
C GLY A 5 -9.68 20.22 10.38
N THR A 6 -9.05 21.40 10.39
CA THR A 6 -7.90 21.68 9.51
C THR A 6 -6.65 21.05 10.10
N VAL A 7 -6.05 20.10 9.38
CA VAL A 7 -4.70 19.62 9.66
C VAL A 7 -3.74 20.55 8.90
N VAL A 8 -2.87 21.23 9.65
CA VAL A 8 -1.75 21.97 9.08
C VAL A 8 -0.57 21.04 9.12
N PHE A 9 -0.03 20.69 7.94
CA PHE A 9 1.18 19.92 7.81
C PHE A 9 2.36 20.89 7.91
N ASP A 10 3.10 20.85 9.02
CA ASP A 10 4.16 21.81 9.36
C ASP A 10 5.47 21.58 8.57
N LEU A 11 5.45 20.65 7.63
CA LEU A 11 6.59 20.31 6.78
C LEU A 11 6.16 20.27 5.30
N PRO A 12 6.09 21.44 4.63
CA PRO A 12 5.84 21.52 3.20
C PRO A 12 6.86 20.67 2.42
N GLY A 13 6.39 19.87 1.45
CA GLY A 13 7.26 19.02 0.63
C GLY A 13 7.52 17.60 1.16
N HIS A 14 6.85 17.19 2.25
CA HIS A 14 6.86 15.81 2.70
C HIS A 14 5.64 15.04 2.19
N ALA A 15 5.89 13.87 1.61
CA ALA A 15 4.86 12.96 1.18
C ALA A 15 4.15 12.31 2.38
N SER A 16 2.83 12.36 2.38
CA SER A 16 1.97 11.69 3.35
C SER A 16 1.35 10.43 2.75
N PHE A 17 1.34 9.33 3.50
CA PHE A 17 0.62 8.12 3.11
C PHE A 17 -0.77 8.15 3.73
N VAL A 18 -1.79 8.07 2.88
CA VAL A 18 -3.20 8.13 3.27
C VAL A 18 -3.86 6.80 2.94
N VAL A 19 -4.43 6.19 3.98
CA VAL A 19 -5.32 5.02 3.89
C VAL A 19 -6.72 5.50 4.24
N ASP A 20 -7.57 5.60 3.23
CA ASP A 20 -8.96 6.04 3.36
C ASP A 20 -9.93 4.89 3.01
N SER A 21 -11.24 5.10 3.23
CA SER A 21 -12.24 4.05 2.96
C SER A 21 -12.25 3.58 1.50
N PRO A 22 -12.14 4.46 0.47
CA PRO A 22 -11.97 4.04 -0.91
C PRO A 22 -10.69 3.24 -1.17
N GLY A 23 -9.57 3.63 -0.56
CA GLY A 23 -8.31 2.91 -0.63
C GLY A 23 -8.43 1.50 -0.05
N LEU A 24 -8.99 1.38 1.16
CA LEU A 24 -9.26 0.10 1.81
C LEU A 24 -10.18 -0.80 0.97
N ALA A 25 -11.24 -0.24 0.41
CA ALA A 25 -12.18 -0.99 -0.43
C ALA A 25 -11.59 -1.46 -1.78
N THR A 26 -10.44 -0.89 -2.19
CA THR A 26 -9.84 -1.21 -3.50
C THR A 26 -8.39 -1.71 -3.40
N GLY A 27 -7.88 -1.93 -2.19
CA GLY A 27 -6.52 -2.39 -1.93
C GLY A 27 -5.45 -1.38 -2.35
N ARG A 28 -5.72 -0.09 -2.17
CA ARG A 28 -4.85 1.00 -2.57
C ARG A 28 -4.48 1.91 -1.41
N ILE A 29 -3.28 2.48 -1.51
CA ILE A 29 -2.78 3.55 -0.66
C ILE A 29 -2.53 4.78 -1.52
N THR A 30 -2.74 5.96 -0.96
CA THR A 30 -2.53 7.23 -1.66
C THR A 30 -1.35 7.96 -1.06
N ILE A 31 -0.38 8.33 -1.90
CA ILE A 31 0.69 9.25 -1.53
C ILE A 31 0.20 10.67 -1.87
N VAL A 32 0.26 11.58 -0.91
CA VAL A 32 -0.26 12.94 -1.04
C VAL A 32 0.80 13.94 -0.62
N ASP A 33 1.01 14.96 -1.46
CA ASP A 33 1.72 16.18 -1.11
C ASP A 33 0.71 17.27 -0.72
N PHE A 34 0.84 17.78 0.50
CA PHE A 34 -0.01 18.83 1.04
C PHE A 34 0.70 20.17 1.03
N GLY A 35 0.03 21.20 0.51
CA GLY A 35 0.44 22.58 0.67
C GLY A 35 0.32 23.06 2.12
N SER A 36 0.97 24.17 2.43
CA SER A 36 0.96 24.77 3.77
C SER A 36 -0.43 25.20 4.26
N ASN A 37 -1.37 25.38 3.34
CA ASN A 37 -2.79 25.67 3.60
C ASN A 37 -3.64 24.38 3.75
N GLY A 38 -3.03 23.19 3.68
CA GLY A 38 -3.72 21.90 3.72
C GLY A 38 -4.36 21.47 2.38
N SER A 39 -4.19 22.22 1.29
CA SER A 39 -4.66 21.78 -0.03
C SER A 39 -3.78 20.68 -0.60
N VAL A 40 -4.37 19.74 -1.35
CA VAL A 40 -3.60 18.73 -2.08
C VAL A 40 -2.90 19.37 -3.27
N CYS A 41 -1.57 19.35 -3.28
CA CYS A 41 -0.75 19.84 -4.38
C CYS A 41 -0.57 18.77 -5.46
N ALA A 42 -0.29 17.53 -5.04
CA ALA A 42 -0.17 16.37 -5.90
C ALA A 42 -0.58 15.11 -5.14
N SER A 43 -1.11 14.12 -5.85
CA SER A 43 -1.43 12.82 -5.25
C SER A 43 -1.37 11.69 -6.26
N VAL A 44 -0.93 10.53 -5.82
CA VAL A 44 -0.95 9.29 -6.62
C VAL A 44 -1.48 8.15 -5.76
N SER A 45 -2.36 7.33 -6.35
CA SER A 45 -2.93 6.15 -5.69
C SER A 45 -2.48 4.90 -6.42
N GLY A 46 -2.15 3.86 -5.65
CA GLY A 46 -1.74 2.58 -6.21
C GLY A 46 -1.61 1.51 -5.13
N ARG A 47 -1.21 0.32 -5.55
CA ARG A 47 -1.14 -0.85 -4.68
C ARG A 47 0.08 -0.76 -3.75
N PRO A 48 -0.03 -1.17 -2.48
CA PRO A 48 1.07 -1.07 -1.51
C PRO A 48 2.40 -1.66 -2.02
N TRP A 49 2.39 -2.83 -2.64
CA TRP A 49 3.60 -3.48 -3.15
C TRP A 49 4.22 -2.82 -4.39
N ASN A 50 3.49 -1.94 -5.08
CA ASN A 50 4.07 -1.14 -6.16
C ASN A 50 4.68 0.17 -5.63
N MET A 51 4.42 0.53 -4.36
CA MET A 51 4.89 1.79 -3.77
C MET A 51 6.36 1.77 -3.36
N ASP A 52 7.00 0.60 -3.29
CA ASP A 52 8.44 0.51 -2.99
C ASP A 52 9.29 1.37 -3.95
N GLN A 53 8.95 1.30 -5.24
CA GLN A 53 9.61 2.14 -6.24
C GLN A 53 9.36 3.63 -5.98
N ALA A 54 8.12 4.02 -5.70
CA ALA A 54 7.78 5.41 -5.37
C ALA A 54 8.54 5.90 -4.12
N MET A 55 8.65 5.06 -3.08
CA MET A 55 9.41 5.34 -1.86
C MET A 55 10.89 5.55 -2.14
N GLY A 56 11.51 4.68 -2.94
CA GLY A 56 12.91 4.85 -3.34
C GLY A 56 13.17 6.17 -4.07
N PHE A 57 12.25 6.60 -4.94
CA PHE A 57 12.37 7.91 -5.61
C PHE A 57 12.19 9.09 -4.65
N MET A 58 11.26 9.00 -3.68
CA MET A 58 11.10 10.02 -2.65
C MET A 58 12.34 10.13 -1.76
N GLN A 59 12.99 9.01 -1.42
CA GLN A 59 14.26 9.02 -0.69
C GLN A 59 15.41 9.70 -1.46
N MET A 60 15.33 9.75 -2.80
CA MET A 60 16.24 10.52 -3.64
C MET A 60 15.85 12.02 -3.78
N GLY A 61 14.89 12.50 -2.98
CA GLY A 61 14.46 13.89 -2.96
C GLY A 61 13.48 14.26 -4.08
N ARG A 62 12.87 13.29 -4.75
CA ARG A 62 11.86 13.53 -5.81
C ARG A 62 10.50 13.88 -5.21
N LEU A 63 9.79 14.76 -5.88
CA LEU A 63 8.47 15.23 -5.44
C LEU A 63 7.37 14.24 -5.83
N VAL A 64 6.22 14.29 -5.14
CA VAL A 64 5.04 13.48 -5.51
C VAL A 64 4.57 13.79 -6.93
N SER A 65 4.69 15.04 -7.39
CA SER A 65 4.41 15.42 -8.78
C SER A 65 5.27 14.66 -9.79
N ASP A 66 6.55 14.42 -9.47
CA ASP A 66 7.44 13.65 -10.36
C ASP A 66 6.99 12.19 -10.51
N ILE A 67 6.44 11.62 -9.42
CA ILE A 67 5.91 10.25 -9.38
C ILE A 67 4.66 10.16 -10.26
N VAL A 68 3.76 11.14 -10.15
CA VAL A 68 2.57 11.28 -10.99
C VAL A 68 2.96 11.37 -12.47
N ASP A 69 3.85 12.30 -12.82
CA ASP A 69 4.24 12.57 -14.21
C ASP A 69 4.98 11.39 -14.86
N SER A 70 5.79 10.67 -14.07
CA SER A 70 6.62 9.56 -14.56
C SER A 70 5.93 8.20 -14.47
N SER A 71 4.71 8.11 -13.92
CA SER A 71 4.01 6.84 -13.65
C SER A 71 4.87 5.85 -12.82
N ILE A 72 5.66 6.37 -11.88
CA ILE A 72 6.46 5.54 -10.96
C ILE A 72 5.51 4.78 -10.04
N GLY A 73 5.79 3.50 -9.78
CA GLY A 73 4.82 2.57 -9.18
C GLY A 73 3.86 1.95 -10.20
N GLY A 74 4.12 2.17 -11.49
CA GLY A 74 3.51 1.44 -12.59
C GLY A 74 2.27 2.13 -13.18
N PRO A 75 1.99 1.90 -14.48
CA PRO A 75 0.83 2.46 -15.16
C PRO A 75 -0.49 1.87 -14.60
N PRO A 76 -1.66 2.48 -14.91
CA PRO A 76 -2.93 2.16 -14.27
C PRO A 76 -3.30 0.67 -14.18
N GLN A 77 -2.94 -0.13 -15.18
CA GLN A 77 -3.23 -1.57 -15.20
C GLN A 77 -2.57 -2.36 -14.04
N TYR A 78 -1.45 -1.88 -13.50
CA TYR A 78 -0.78 -2.48 -12.33
C TYR A 78 -1.40 -2.01 -11.01
N ASN A 79 -2.25 -1.00 -11.06
CA ASN A 79 -2.89 -0.35 -9.91
C ASN A 79 -4.42 -0.40 -10.00
N GLU A 80 -4.96 -1.33 -10.79
CA GLU A 80 -6.40 -1.61 -10.81
C GLU A 80 -6.90 -2.04 -9.42
N PRO A 81 -8.16 -1.73 -9.07
CA PRO A 81 -8.77 -2.21 -7.83
C PRO A 81 -8.57 -3.71 -7.61
N LEU A 82 -8.32 -4.08 -6.36
CA LEU A 82 -8.32 -5.46 -5.91
C LEU A 82 -9.69 -5.84 -5.37
N ASP A 83 -10.03 -7.11 -5.48
CA ASP A 83 -11.12 -7.71 -4.73
C ASP A 83 -10.62 -7.98 -3.31
N MET A 84 -11.00 -7.09 -2.40
CA MET A 84 -10.55 -7.08 -1.01
C MET A 84 -11.32 -8.07 -0.13
N ASP A 85 -12.35 -8.73 -0.67
CA ASP A 85 -13.11 -9.78 0.03
C ASP A 85 -12.40 -11.16 -0.09
N LEU A 86 -11.33 -11.25 -0.91
CA LEU A 86 -10.53 -12.47 -1.03
C LEU A 86 -9.56 -12.61 0.15
N PRO A 87 -9.36 -13.83 0.68
CA PRO A 87 -8.27 -14.12 1.62
C PRO A 87 -6.92 -13.66 1.06
N ILE A 88 -6.04 -13.13 1.91
CA ILE A 88 -4.81 -12.44 1.47
C ILE A 88 -3.95 -13.29 0.54
N LEU A 89 -3.83 -14.59 0.79
CA LEU A 89 -3.06 -15.52 -0.05
C LEU A 89 -3.71 -15.74 -1.42
N ASN A 90 -5.04 -15.77 -1.50
CA ASN A 90 -5.77 -15.89 -2.76
C ASN A 90 -5.69 -14.58 -3.57
N LEU A 91 -5.71 -13.43 -2.88
CA LEU A 91 -5.51 -12.12 -3.49
C LEU A 91 -4.11 -11.99 -4.11
N LEU A 92 -3.05 -12.42 -3.40
CA LEU A 92 -1.69 -12.43 -3.92
C LEU A 92 -1.53 -13.40 -5.11
N GLU A 93 -2.10 -14.60 -5.00
CA GLU A 93 -2.02 -15.61 -6.08
C GLU A 93 -2.80 -15.17 -7.34
N SER A 94 -3.99 -14.59 -7.19
CA SER A 94 -4.76 -14.06 -8.33
C SER A 94 -4.04 -12.89 -9.02
N THR A 95 -3.38 -12.03 -8.24
CA THR A 95 -2.52 -10.96 -8.76
C THR A 95 -1.32 -11.51 -9.53
N ARG A 96 -0.71 -12.60 -9.04
CA ARG A 96 0.39 -13.30 -9.73
C ARG A 96 -0.06 -13.91 -11.04
N GLN A 97 -1.17 -14.63 -11.03
CA GLN A 97 -1.73 -15.30 -12.21
C GLN A 97 -2.12 -14.32 -13.31
N SER A 98 -2.58 -13.13 -12.93
CA SER A 98 -2.91 -12.05 -13.86
C SER A 98 -1.69 -11.22 -14.31
N ASN A 99 -0.48 -11.55 -13.85
CA ASN A 99 0.78 -10.85 -14.15
C ASN A 99 0.70 -9.34 -13.81
N ARG A 100 0.07 -9.00 -12.69
CA ARG A 100 -0.18 -7.61 -12.24
C ARG A 100 0.77 -7.15 -11.13
N PHE A 101 1.82 -7.91 -10.84
CA PHE A 101 2.94 -7.40 -10.06
C PHE A 101 3.88 -6.61 -10.96
N LEU A 102 4.24 -5.40 -10.55
CA LEU A 102 5.19 -4.57 -11.30
C LEU A 102 6.62 -5.14 -11.23
N HIS A 103 7.01 -5.68 -10.06
CA HIS A 103 8.35 -6.21 -9.85
C HIS A 103 8.39 -7.72 -10.11
N PRO A 104 9.27 -8.21 -11.01
CA PRO A 104 9.35 -9.64 -11.37
C PRO A 104 9.64 -10.56 -10.18
N ALA A 105 10.33 -10.05 -9.15
CA ALA A 105 10.60 -10.81 -7.94
C ALA A 105 9.32 -11.19 -7.17
N TYR A 106 8.16 -10.58 -7.43
CA TYR A 106 6.86 -11.02 -6.87
C TYR A 106 6.10 -11.98 -7.79
N CYS A 107 6.49 -12.11 -9.06
CA CYS A 107 5.84 -12.99 -10.04
C CYS A 107 6.27 -14.46 -9.95
N SER A 108 7.37 -14.77 -9.27
CA SER A 108 7.92 -16.12 -9.19
C SER A 108 7.00 -17.07 -8.44
N ARG A 109 6.93 -18.32 -8.92
CA ARG A 109 6.18 -19.40 -8.25
C ARG A 109 6.77 -19.73 -6.87
N SER A 110 8.07 -19.51 -6.66
CA SER A 110 8.73 -19.69 -5.35
C SER A 110 8.13 -18.80 -4.27
N ASN A 111 7.59 -17.64 -4.64
CA ASN A 111 7.03 -16.69 -3.67
C ASN A 111 5.73 -17.17 -3.04
N ARG A 112 5.02 -18.09 -3.70
CA ARG A 112 3.80 -18.68 -3.16
C ARG A 112 4.06 -19.40 -1.84
N ASP A 113 5.23 -20.02 -1.72
CA ASP A 113 5.64 -20.73 -0.51
C ASP A 113 6.24 -19.77 0.53
N GLU A 114 6.69 -18.59 0.10
CA GLU A 114 7.26 -17.55 0.97
C GLU A 114 6.22 -16.62 1.58
N TRP A 115 5.13 -16.28 0.87
CA TRP A 115 4.12 -15.34 1.39
C TRP A 115 3.51 -15.79 2.72
N PRO A 116 3.08 -17.05 2.91
CA PRO A 116 2.54 -17.47 4.20
C PRO A 116 3.56 -17.28 5.32
N ARG A 117 4.83 -17.58 5.05
CA ARG A 117 5.91 -17.38 6.02
C ARG A 117 6.14 -15.90 6.34
N ILE A 118 6.21 -15.03 5.34
CA ILE A 118 6.43 -13.59 5.54
C ILE A 118 5.25 -12.96 6.28
N ILE A 119 4.02 -13.35 5.92
CA ILE A 119 2.81 -12.87 6.60
C ILE A 119 2.81 -13.36 8.04
N GLU A 120 3.11 -14.62 8.31
CA GLU A 120 3.18 -15.15 9.68
C GLU A 120 4.31 -14.49 10.51
N GLN A 121 5.41 -14.08 9.87
CA GLN A 121 6.48 -13.31 10.51
C GLN A 121 6.06 -11.87 10.82
N SER A 122 5.28 -11.23 9.93
CA SER A 122 4.82 -9.83 10.08
C SER A 122 3.59 -9.71 10.99
N ALA A 123 2.71 -10.71 10.93
CA ALA A 123 1.37 -10.72 11.52
C ALA A 123 1.07 -12.13 12.06
N PRO A 124 1.73 -12.54 13.15
CA PRO A 124 1.58 -13.89 13.70
C PRO A 124 0.12 -14.22 14.03
N GLY A 125 -0.38 -15.38 13.59
CA GLY A 125 -1.75 -15.82 13.81
C GLY A 125 -2.81 -15.16 12.91
N TYR A 126 -2.47 -14.17 12.08
CA TYR A 126 -3.41 -13.54 11.16
C TYR A 126 -4.02 -14.56 10.20
N LEU A 127 -3.19 -15.43 9.59
CA LEU A 127 -3.65 -16.41 8.61
C LEU A 127 -4.61 -17.44 9.22
N GLU A 128 -4.41 -17.79 10.50
CA GLU A 128 -5.32 -18.68 11.22
C GLU A 128 -6.67 -18.01 11.46
N LEU A 129 -6.69 -16.74 11.85
CA LEU A 129 -7.91 -15.96 12.03
C LEU A 129 -8.67 -15.78 10.71
N GLU A 130 -7.97 -15.43 9.64
CA GLU A 130 -8.57 -15.28 8.31
C GLU A 130 -9.19 -16.60 7.81
N ALA A 131 -8.52 -17.74 8.03
CA ALA A 131 -9.07 -19.05 7.68
C ALA A 131 -10.37 -19.40 8.45
N GLN A 132 -10.60 -18.75 9.60
CA GLN A 132 -11.81 -18.89 10.42
C GLN A 132 -12.86 -17.80 10.13
N GLY A 133 -12.58 -16.84 9.24
CA GLY A 133 -13.43 -15.66 9.02
C GLY A 133 -13.46 -14.71 10.23
N ARG A 134 -12.36 -14.66 10.99
CA ARG A 134 -12.19 -13.89 12.24
C ARG A 134 -11.05 -12.89 12.14
N GLU A 135 -10.63 -12.53 10.92
CA GLU A 135 -9.53 -11.59 10.66
C GLU A 135 -9.75 -10.21 11.30
N VAL A 136 -11.00 -9.80 11.51
CA VAL A 136 -11.36 -8.55 12.21
C VAL A 136 -10.98 -8.54 13.69
N GLU A 137 -10.69 -9.71 14.27
CA GLU A 137 -10.21 -9.86 15.65
C GLU A 137 -8.69 -9.69 15.75
N PHE A 138 -7.98 -9.60 14.63
CA PHE A 138 -6.53 -9.37 14.64
C PHE A 138 -6.22 -7.95 15.16
N GLU A 139 -5.49 -7.87 16.25
CA GLU A 139 -5.08 -6.60 16.86
C GLU A 139 -3.83 -6.06 16.14
N LEU A 140 -3.90 -4.83 15.62
CA LEU A 140 -2.85 -4.24 14.77
C LEU A 140 -1.54 -3.96 15.52
N ASP A 141 -1.57 -3.89 16.86
CA ASP A 141 -0.39 -3.79 17.71
C ASP A 141 0.43 -5.09 17.78
N HIS A 142 -0.13 -6.21 17.30
CA HIS A 142 0.59 -7.46 17.11
C HIS A 142 1.36 -7.53 15.78
N LEU A 143 1.32 -6.48 14.95
CA LEU A 143 2.18 -6.37 13.77
C LEU A 143 3.64 -6.22 14.20
N LEU A 144 4.51 -7.02 13.59
CA LEU A 144 5.96 -7.04 13.84
C LEU A 144 6.70 -6.45 12.66
N GLU A 145 7.74 -5.66 12.96
CA GLU A 145 8.71 -5.24 11.95
C GLU A 145 9.56 -6.44 11.53
N ILE A 146 9.68 -6.65 10.22
CA ILE A 146 10.63 -7.62 9.67
C ILE A 146 11.91 -6.87 9.34
N GLU A 147 13.02 -7.30 9.97
CA GLU A 147 14.40 -6.84 9.65
C GLU A 147 14.94 -7.43 8.35
#